data_AF-A0A0C9R7D8-F1
#
_entry.id   AF-A0A0C9R7D8-F1
#
_cell.length_a   1.000
_cell.length_b   1.000
_cell.length_c   1.000
_cell.angle_alpha   90.00
_cell.angle_beta   90.00
_cell.angle_gamma   90.00
#
_symmetry.space_group_name_H-M   'P 1'
#
loop_
_entity.id
_entity.type
_entity.pdbx_description
1 polymer ?
#
loop_
_entity_poly.entity_id
_entity_poly.type
_entity_poly.pdbx_seq_one_letter_code
_entity_poly.pdbx_strand_id
1 'polypeptide(L)'
;MDMMYNLYLATHTRAGPWLLGIYLGYLITRRRHEINTKFMVLGWILALVAFSFIFFTHKIFQNSNYEWNAPWEIFYAGFARHIWAVGVCWLIYSSMMGYGGVIADLLSLRVFIPFGRISYCVYLIHMIIQNMGIASARVPRYFDQLVVTESFFGRLITSIIAGLALSLVFESPFLALEKIVFRRDRRDKTESREVLQDTEPEIGVNNDGYIPDKLEAIDGKV
;
A
#
# COMPACT_ATOMS: atom_id res chain seq x y z
N MET A 1 -31.09 3.28 7.78
CA MET A 1 -30.19 2.14 7.48
C MET A 1 -29.88 2.03 5.99
N ASP A 2 -30.77 2.50 5.10
CA ASP A 2 -30.62 2.35 3.64
C ASP A 2 -29.43 3.11 3.04
N MET A 3 -29.06 4.27 3.59
CA MET A 3 -27.88 5.02 3.13
C MET A 3 -26.57 4.24 3.37
N MET A 4 -26.42 3.63 4.56
CA MET A 4 -25.22 2.84 4.88
C MET A 4 -25.11 1.59 4.00
N TYR A 5 -26.23 0.94 3.70
CA TYR A 5 -26.24 -0.26 2.87
C TYR A 5 -25.95 0.06 1.38
N ASN A 6 -26.66 1.02 0.80
CA ASN A 6 -26.58 1.29 -0.64
C ASN A 6 -25.35 2.11 -1.03
N LEU A 7 -24.84 2.98 -0.16
CA LEU A 7 -23.76 3.90 -0.50
C LEU A 7 -22.42 3.47 0.13
N TYR A 8 -22.47 2.85 1.31
CA TYR A 8 -21.28 2.49 2.07
C TYR A 8 -20.83 1.04 1.84
N LEU A 9 -21.75 0.07 1.75
CA LEU A 9 -21.41 -1.35 1.54
C LEU A 9 -21.30 -1.74 0.05
N ALA A 10 -21.91 -0.96 -0.84
CA ALA A 10 -21.82 -1.19 -2.28
C ALA A 10 -20.37 -1.10 -2.78
N THR A 11 -19.80 -2.22 -3.21
CA THR A 11 -18.42 -2.32 -3.72
C THR A 11 -18.21 -1.51 -5.00
N HIS A 12 -19.24 -1.40 -5.84
CA HIS A 12 -19.17 -0.67 -7.11
C HIS A 12 -18.93 0.84 -6.93
N THR A 13 -19.41 1.45 -5.84
CA THR A 13 -19.17 2.88 -5.55
C THR A 13 -17.73 3.17 -5.14
N ARG A 14 -16.93 2.12 -4.89
CA ARG A 14 -15.51 2.18 -4.52
C ARG A 14 -14.58 1.64 -5.60
N ALA A 15 -15.12 1.19 -6.74
CA ALA A 15 -14.34 0.59 -7.81
C ALA A 15 -13.38 1.59 -8.48
N GLY A 16 -13.71 2.88 -8.52
CA GLY A 16 -12.90 3.90 -9.19
C GLY A 16 -11.44 3.95 -8.73
N PRO A 17 -11.15 4.17 -7.44
CA PRO A 17 -9.79 4.08 -6.89
C PRO A 17 -9.06 2.77 -7.17
N TRP A 18 -9.77 1.63 -7.18
CA TRP A 18 -9.17 0.33 -7.48
C TRP A 18 -8.73 0.24 -8.94
N LEU A 19 -9.58 0.68 -9.87
CA LEU A 19 -9.26 0.73 -11.29
C LEU A 19 -8.09 1.68 -11.58
N LEU A 20 -8.04 2.84 -10.92
CA LEU A 20 -6.91 3.77 -11.04
C LEU A 20 -5.59 3.14 -10.58
N GLY A 21 -5.60 2.41 -9.47
CA GLY A 21 -4.42 1.70 -8.98
C GLY A 21 -3.96 0.59 -9.93
N ILE A 22 -4.89 -0.23 -10.45
CA ILE A 22 -4.58 -1.28 -11.44
C ILE A 22 -4.01 -0.66 -12.73
N TYR A 23 -4.63 0.42 -13.21
CA TYR A 23 -4.17 1.15 -14.40
C TYR A 23 -2.76 1.70 -14.22
N LEU A 24 -2.47 2.30 -13.05
CA LEU A 24 -1.13 2.78 -12.73
C LEU A 24 -0.11 1.64 -12.69
N GLY A 25 -0.44 0.53 -12.01
CA GLY A 25 0.42 -0.65 -11.95
C GLY A 25 0.77 -1.18 -13.34
N TYR A 26 -0.23 -1.27 -14.21
CA TYR A 26 -0.05 -1.66 -15.60
C TYR A 26 0.84 -0.68 -16.38
N LEU A 27 0.67 0.62 -16.18
CA LEU A 27 1.50 1.66 -16.81
C LEU A 27 2.98 1.51 -16.41
N ILE A 28 3.25 1.31 -15.11
CA ILE A 28 4.59 1.16 -14.55
C ILE A 28 5.28 -0.09 -15.11
N THR A 29 4.57 -1.22 -15.22
CA THR A 29 5.14 -2.46 -15.76
C THR A 29 5.47 -2.36 -17.24
N ARG A 30 4.67 -1.62 -18.03
CA ARG A 30 4.81 -1.61 -19.49
C ARG A 30 5.78 -0.57 -20.02
N ARG A 31 5.92 0.61 -19.38
CA ARG A 31 6.88 1.65 -19.82
C ARG A 31 7.44 2.46 -18.65
N ARG A 32 8.77 2.43 -18.51
CA ARG A 32 9.53 3.47 -17.82
C ARG A 32 9.75 4.64 -18.77
N HIS A 33 8.86 5.62 -18.72
CA HIS A 33 9.05 6.90 -19.40
C HIS A 33 9.89 7.82 -18.54
N GLU A 34 11.00 8.32 -19.07
CA GLU A 34 11.74 9.41 -18.46
C GLU A 34 10.87 10.67 -18.48
N ILE A 35 10.36 11.08 -17.32
CA ILE A 35 9.54 12.27 -17.20
C ILE A 35 10.44 13.48 -16.97
N ASN A 36 10.14 14.58 -17.65
CA ASN A 36 10.80 15.85 -17.42
C ASN A 36 10.59 16.33 -15.97
N THR A 37 11.66 16.77 -15.30
CA THR A 37 11.68 17.24 -13.91
C THR A 37 10.61 18.30 -13.63
N LYS A 38 10.26 19.16 -14.60
CA LYS A 38 9.21 20.18 -14.45
C LYS A 38 7.82 19.56 -14.22
N PHE A 39 7.48 18.51 -14.98
CA PHE A 39 6.23 17.77 -14.81
C PHE A 39 6.20 17.02 -13.47
N MET A 40 7.37 16.54 -13.01
CA MET A 40 7.50 15.90 -11.70
C MET A 40 7.14 16.86 -10.56
N VAL A 41 7.74 18.06 -10.54
CA VAL A 41 7.47 19.10 -9.55
C VAL A 41 6.02 19.55 -9.59
N LEU A 42 5.45 19.75 -10.78
CA LEU A 42 4.06 20.14 -10.95
C LEU A 42 3.11 19.09 -10.36
N GLY A 43 3.37 17.80 -10.58
CA GLY A 43 2.55 16.75 -10.00
C GLY A 43 2.68 16.65 -8.47
N TRP A 44 3.86 16.93 -7.89
CA TRP A 44 4.02 17.02 -6.44
C TRP A 44 3.19 18.16 -5.84
N ILE A 45 3.23 19.35 -6.44
CA ILE A 45 2.40 20.49 -6.03
C ILE A 45 0.92 20.12 -6.14
N LEU A 46 0.51 19.52 -7.26
CA LEU A 46 -0.87 19.11 -7.49
C LEU A 46 -1.34 18.08 -6.46
N ALA A 47 -0.50 17.11 -6.09
CA ALA A 47 -0.80 16.12 -5.07
C ALA A 47 -0.98 16.77 -3.68
N LEU A 48 -0.10 17.70 -3.30
CA LEU A 48 -0.21 18.43 -2.03
C LEU A 48 -1.46 19.32 -1.98
N VAL A 49 -1.78 19.99 -3.09
CA VAL A 49 -3.01 20.78 -3.22
C VAL A 49 -4.24 19.88 -3.10
N ALA A 50 -4.24 18.73 -3.79
CA ALA A 50 -5.32 17.75 -3.73
C ALA A 50 -5.55 17.24 -2.29
N PHE A 51 -4.49 16.84 -1.59
CA PHE A 51 -4.59 16.39 -0.19
C PHE A 51 -5.08 17.50 0.74
N SER A 52 -4.53 18.70 0.59
CA SER A 52 -4.93 19.86 1.40
C SER A 52 -6.39 20.22 1.18
N PHE A 53 -6.83 20.27 -0.08
CA PHE A 53 -8.22 20.55 -0.45
C PHE A 53 -9.17 19.57 0.23
N ILE A 54 -8.90 18.26 0.13
CA ILE A 54 -9.75 17.23 0.75
C ILE A 54 -9.81 17.41 2.27
N PHE A 55 -8.68 17.68 2.91
CA PHE A 55 -8.60 17.85 4.36
C PHE A 55 -9.35 19.10 4.85
N PHE A 56 -9.15 20.25 4.20
CA PHE A 56 -9.83 21.49 4.55
C PHE A 56 -11.33 21.41 4.30
N THR A 57 -11.75 20.86 3.17
CA THR A 57 -13.17 20.68 2.86
C THR A 57 -13.85 19.73 3.86
N HIS A 58 -13.16 18.66 4.28
CA HIS A 58 -13.68 17.79 5.33
C HIS A 58 -13.89 18.52 6.65
N LYS A 59 -12.94 19.38 7.04
CA LYS A 59 -13.05 20.21 8.25
C LYS A 59 -14.24 21.18 8.17
N ILE A 60 -14.49 21.77 7.00
CA ILE A 60 -15.61 22.69 6.78
C ILE A 60 -16.95 21.95 6.96
N PHE A 61 -17.08 20.74 6.39
CA PHE A 61 -18.30 19.94 6.52
C PHE A 61 -18.58 19.45 7.94
N GLN A 62 -17.57 19.31 8.78
CA GLN A 62 -17.75 18.94 10.20
C GLN A 62 -18.10 20.14 11.10
N ASN A 63 -18.06 21.37 10.57
CA ASN A 63 -18.33 22.55 11.37
C ASN A 63 -19.85 22.73 11.56
N SER A 64 -20.29 22.93 12.81
CA SER A 64 -21.71 23.07 13.14
C SER A 64 -22.40 24.27 12.49
N ASN A 65 -21.65 25.27 12.05
CA ASN A 65 -22.17 26.48 11.37
C ASN A 65 -22.23 26.34 9.85
N TYR A 66 -22.03 25.14 9.29
CA TYR A 66 -22.04 24.94 7.84
C TYR A 66 -23.46 24.98 7.28
N GLU A 67 -23.70 25.86 6.31
CA GLU A 67 -24.95 25.88 5.54
C GLU A 67 -24.93 24.76 4.50
N TRP A 68 -25.93 23.87 4.59
CA TRP A 68 -26.08 22.73 3.70
C TRP A 68 -26.21 23.16 2.24
N ASN A 69 -25.22 22.80 1.43
CA ASN A 69 -25.20 23.10 0.00
C ASN A 69 -25.18 21.79 -0.80
N ALA A 70 -26.38 21.32 -1.16
CA ALA A 70 -26.57 20.03 -1.83
C ALA A 70 -25.69 19.80 -3.09
N PRO A 71 -25.52 20.78 -4.01
CA PRO A 71 -24.68 20.56 -5.18
C PRO A 71 -23.22 20.30 -4.80
N TRP A 72 -22.69 21.09 -3.85
CA TRP A 72 -21.31 21.01 -3.41
C TRP A 72 -21.00 19.68 -2.72
N GLU A 73 -21.93 19.18 -1.92
CA GLU A 73 -21.77 17.91 -1.21
C GLU A 73 -21.80 16.70 -2.13
N ILE A 74 -22.68 16.70 -3.14
CA ILE A 74 -22.75 15.63 -4.13
C ILE A 74 -21.44 15.57 -4.93
N PHE A 75 -20.92 16.72 -5.36
CA PHE A 75 -19.62 16.81 -6.04
C PHE A 75 -18.49 16.28 -5.15
N TYR A 76 -18.43 16.72 -3.90
CA TYR A 76 -17.39 16.26 -2.98
C TYR A 76 -17.50 14.75 -2.70
N ALA A 77 -18.70 14.24 -2.44
CA ALA A 77 -18.93 12.82 -2.15
C ALA A 77 -18.52 11.91 -3.31
N GLY A 78 -18.72 12.34 -4.56
CA GLY A 78 -18.31 11.62 -5.76
C GLY A 78 -16.81 11.70 -6.06
N PHE A 79 -16.22 12.89 -6.00
CA PHE A 79 -14.86 13.12 -6.50
C PHE A 79 -13.76 13.05 -5.45
N ALA A 80 -14.05 13.30 -4.17
CA ALA A 80 -13.01 13.38 -3.14
C ALA A 80 -12.15 12.11 -3.06
N ARG A 81 -12.78 10.93 -3.16
CA ARG A 81 -12.08 9.64 -3.14
C ARG A 81 -11.18 9.43 -4.35
N HIS A 82 -11.63 9.88 -5.52
CA HIS A 82 -10.87 9.77 -6.77
C HIS A 82 -9.66 10.71 -6.76
N ILE A 83 -9.85 11.96 -6.34
CA ILE A 83 -8.78 12.95 -6.20
C ILE A 83 -7.72 12.46 -5.21
N TRP A 84 -8.14 11.92 -4.06
CA TRP A 84 -7.23 11.29 -3.10
C TRP A 84 -6.43 10.15 -3.73
N ALA A 85 -7.13 9.23 -4.42
CA ALA A 85 -6.52 8.07 -5.05
C ALA A 85 -5.50 8.48 -6.13
N VAL A 86 -5.80 9.49 -6.94
CA VAL A 86 -4.85 10.03 -7.94
C VAL A 86 -3.62 10.63 -7.27
N GLY A 87 -3.79 11.38 -6.17
CA GLY A 87 -2.66 11.91 -5.39
C GLY A 87 -1.74 10.80 -4.86
N VAL A 88 -2.33 9.71 -4.33
CA VAL A 88 -1.55 8.53 -3.89
C VAL A 88 -0.90 7.82 -5.07
N CYS A 89 -1.59 7.67 -6.19
CA CYS A 89 -1.03 7.08 -7.41
C CYS A 89 0.20 7.85 -7.90
N TRP A 90 0.13 9.19 -7.89
CA TRP A 90 1.27 10.03 -8.23
C TRP A 90 2.45 9.84 -7.28
N LEU A 91 2.20 9.73 -5.97
CA LEU A 91 3.24 9.48 -4.97
C LEU A 91 3.94 8.13 -5.19
N ILE A 92 3.18 7.08 -5.49
CA ILE A 92 3.74 5.75 -5.81
C ILE A 92 4.58 5.83 -7.09
N TYR A 93 4.04 6.48 -8.12
CA TYR A 93 4.71 6.63 -9.40
C TYR A 93 6.05 7.37 -9.28
N SER A 94 6.06 8.53 -8.59
CA SER A 94 7.27 9.32 -8.39
C SER A 94 8.32 8.56 -7.58
N SER A 95 7.89 7.77 -6.60
CA SER A 95 8.78 6.92 -5.79
C SER A 95 9.42 5.81 -6.61
N MET A 96 8.66 5.15 -7.48
CA MET A 96 9.15 4.06 -8.36
C MET A 96 10.11 4.54 -9.46
N MET A 97 9.96 5.79 -9.89
CA MET A 97 10.77 6.39 -10.94
C MET A 97 12.05 7.07 -10.40
N GLY A 98 12.30 7.01 -9.08
CA GLY A 98 13.51 7.56 -8.44
C GLY A 98 13.45 9.06 -8.14
N TYR A 99 12.29 9.70 -8.35
CA TYR A 99 12.08 11.13 -8.07
C TYR A 99 11.31 11.37 -6.77
N GLY A 100 11.20 10.35 -5.91
CA GLY A 100 10.49 10.46 -4.63
C GLY A 100 11.32 11.04 -3.49
N GLY A 101 12.65 11.17 -3.66
CA GLY A 101 13.56 11.71 -2.65
C GLY A 101 13.29 11.15 -1.25
N VAL A 102 13.12 12.04 -0.28
CA VAL A 102 12.85 11.70 1.13
C VAL A 102 11.61 10.80 1.31
N ILE A 103 10.56 11.00 0.50
CA ILE A 103 9.32 10.22 0.64
C ILE A 103 9.52 8.79 0.16
N ALA A 104 10.31 8.59 -0.91
CA ALA A 104 10.69 7.26 -1.36
C ALA A 104 11.58 6.55 -0.33
N ASP A 105 12.53 7.26 0.27
CA ASP A 105 13.41 6.71 1.30
C ASP A 105 12.59 6.26 2.52
N LEU A 106 11.65 7.10 2.98
CA LEU A 106 10.70 6.73 4.02
C LEU A 106 9.90 5.50 3.62
N LEU A 107 9.26 5.46 2.45
CA LEU A 107 8.48 4.30 2.02
C LEU A 107 9.29 3.01 1.85
N SER A 108 10.59 3.13 1.57
CA SER A 108 11.50 1.99 1.41
C SER A 108 12.00 1.39 2.73
N LEU A 109 11.67 2.01 3.88
CA LEU A 109 12.09 1.52 5.19
C LEU A 109 11.53 0.11 5.45
N ARG A 110 12.44 -0.82 5.79
CA ARG A 110 12.09 -2.21 6.16
C ARG A 110 11.15 -2.31 7.36
N VAL A 111 11.03 -1.25 8.16
CA VAL A 111 10.09 -1.13 9.28
C VAL A 111 8.63 -1.24 8.82
N PHE A 112 8.31 -0.82 7.59
CA PHE A 112 6.95 -0.91 7.06
C PHE A 112 6.50 -2.35 6.77
N ILE A 113 7.43 -3.29 6.61
CA ILE A 113 7.12 -4.70 6.31
C ILE A 113 6.35 -5.36 7.48
N PRO A 114 6.88 -5.41 8.73
CA PRO A 114 6.11 -5.95 9.85
C PRO A 114 4.92 -5.07 10.21
N PHE A 115 5.01 -3.75 10.03
CA PHE A 115 3.93 -2.83 10.32
C PHE A 115 2.69 -3.08 9.44
N GLY A 116 2.88 -3.40 8.17
CA GLY A 116 1.78 -3.77 7.26
C GLY A 116 1.03 -5.03 7.71
N ARG A 117 1.76 -6.02 8.24
CA ARG A 117 1.17 -7.27 8.73
C ARG A 117 0.33 -7.05 10.00
N ILE A 118 0.87 -6.29 10.95
CA ILE A 118 0.14 -5.93 12.17
C ILE A 118 -1.10 -5.11 11.82
N SER A 119 -0.98 -4.15 10.90
CA SER A 119 -2.09 -3.30 10.47
C SER A 119 -3.27 -4.09 9.91
N TYR A 120 -3.00 -5.19 9.18
CA TYR A 120 -4.06 -6.09 8.70
C TYR A 120 -4.78 -6.79 9.85
N CYS A 121 -4.06 -7.33 10.83
CA CYS A 121 -4.66 -7.98 11.99
C CYS A 121 -5.48 -6.98 12.82
N VAL A 122 -4.97 -5.77 13.02
CA VAL A 122 -5.68 -4.68 13.70
C VAL A 122 -6.96 -4.33 12.95
N TYR A 123 -6.93 -4.21 11.62
CA TYR A 123 -8.09 -3.90 10.80
C TYR A 123 -9.24 -4.90 11.00
N LEU A 124 -8.93 -6.20 11.06
CA LEU A 124 -9.94 -7.24 11.27
C LEU A 124 -10.61 -7.16 12.65
N ILE A 125 -9.82 -7.00 13.71
CA ILE A 125 -10.33 -7.02 15.09
C ILE A 125 -10.99 -5.70 15.47
N HIS A 126 -10.49 -4.59 14.95
CA HIS A 126 -10.99 -3.26 15.24
C HIS A 126 -12.52 -3.16 15.03
N MET A 127 -13.04 -3.69 13.92
CA MET A 127 -14.48 -3.69 13.65
C MET A 127 -15.28 -4.46 14.70
N ILE A 128 -14.75 -5.59 15.18
CA ILE A 128 -15.38 -6.40 16.22
C ILE A 128 -15.42 -5.61 17.53
N ILE A 129 -14.30 -5.02 17.94
CA ILE A 129 -14.20 -4.20 19.17
C ILE A 129 -15.17 -3.01 19.11
N GLN A 130 -15.25 -2.32 17.97
CA GLN A 130 -16.18 -1.21 17.80
C GLN A 130 -17.63 -1.67 17.93
N ASN A 131 -18.02 -2.76 17.26
CA ASN A 131 -19.36 -3.31 17.34
C ASN A 131 -19.73 -3.77 18.75
N MET A 132 -18.82 -4.44 19.46
CA MET A 132 -19.02 -4.82 20.86
C MET A 132 -19.19 -3.58 21.75
N GLY A 133 -18.42 -2.52 21.50
CA GLY A 133 -18.52 -1.26 22.23
C GLY A 133 -19.82 -0.49 21.97
N ILE A 134 -20.43 -0.66 20.80
CA ILE A 134 -21.76 -0.11 20.48
C ILE A 134 -22.84 -0.99 21.11
N ALA A 135 -22.76 -2.31 20.97
CA ALA A 135 -23.73 -3.26 21.54
C ALA A 135 -23.78 -3.22 23.08
N SER A 136 -22.66 -2.90 23.73
CA SER A 136 -22.58 -2.77 25.19
C SER A 136 -23.06 -1.41 25.71
N ALA A 137 -23.32 -0.44 24.83
CA ALA A 137 -23.79 0.89 25.25
C ALA A 137 -25.25 0.81 25.73
N ARG A 138 -25.44 0.96 27.04
CA ARG A 138 -26.78 0.93 27.68
C ARG A 138 -27.37 2.33 27.95
N VAL A 139 -26.55 3.37 27.81
CA VAL A 139 -26.92 4.76 28.09
C VAL A 139 -26.46 5.65 26.93
N PRO A 140 -27.26 6.64 26.49
CA PRO A 140 -26.83 7.62 25.50
C PRO A 140 -25.61 8.41 26.02
N ARG A 141 -24.59 8.56 25.18
CA ARG A 141 -23.42 9.39 25.51
C ARG A 141 -23.67 10.82 25.08
N TYR A 142 -23.39 11.77 25.97
CA TYR A 142 -23.36 13.19 25.62
C TYR A 142 -22.18 13.47 24.68
N PHE A 143 -22.42 14.35 23.71
CA PHE A 143 -21.40 14.75 22.75
C PHE A 143 -20.49 15.79 23.39
N ASP A 144 -19.38 15.31 23.95
CA ASP A 144 -18.29 16.15 24.45
C ASP A 144 -16.99 15.76 23.75
N GLN A 145 -16.24 16.76 23.31
CA GLN A 145 -15.04 16.58 22.49
C GLN A 145 -13.96 15.80 23.25
N LEU A 146 -13.84 16.02 24.55
CA LEU A 146 -12.88 15.28 25.40
C LEU A 146 -13.27 13.81 25.53
N VAL A 147 -14.53 13.52 25.83
CA VAL A 147 -15.06 12.15 25.97
C VAL A 147 -14.95 11.37 24.65
N VAL A 148 -15.21 12.02 23.51
CA VAL A 148 -15.04 11.42 22.18
C VAL A 148 -13.57 11.09 21.89
N THR A 149 -12.67 12.02 22.22
CA THR A 149 -11.23 11.86 22.01
C THR A 149 -10.66 10.74 22.88
N GLU A 150 -11.02 10.70 24.16
CA GLU A 150 -10.63 9.62 25.08
C GLU A 150 -11.15 8.26 24.59
N SER A 151 -12.44 8.19 24.23
CA SER A 151 -13.04 6.97 23.69
C SER A 151 -12.36 6.50 22.41
N PHE A 152 -11.91 7.42 21.56
CA PHE A 152 -11.17 7.11 20.34
C PHE A 152 -9.81 6.49 20.66
N PHE A 153 -9.00 7.14 21.49
CA PHE A 153 -7.69 6.60 21.88
C PHE A 153 -7.80 5.27 22.61
N GLY A 154 -8.77 5.12 23.52
CA GLY A 154 -9.01 3.87 24.23
C GLY A 154 -9.32 2.71 23.28
N ARG A 155 -10.23 2.92 22.31
CA ARG A 155 -10.57 1.89 21.31
C ARG A 155 -9.39 1.61 20.37
N LEU A 156 -8.66 2.63 19.96
CA LEU A 156 -7.50 2.51 19.09
C LEU A 156 -6.39 1.69 19.75
N ILE A 157 -6.01 2.03 20.99
CA ILE A 157 -4.99 1.29 21.75
C ILE A 157 -5.43 -0.16 21.96
N THR A 158 -6.69 -0.38 22.37
CA THR A 158 -7.23 -1.74 22.58
C THR A 158 -7.16 -2.56 21.30
N SER A 159 -7.52 -1.98 20.15
CA SER A 159 -7.42 -2.66 18.85
C SER A 159 -5.99 -2.96 18.42
N ILE A 160 -5.03 -2.09 18.74
CA ILE A 160 -3.62 -2.31 18.41
C ILE A 160 -3.07 -3.46 19.25
N ILE A 161 -3.34 -3.47 20.56
CA ILE A 161 -2.90 -4.54 21.47
C ILE A 161 -3.51 -5.88 21.05
N ALA A 162 -4.82 -5.93 20.80
CA ALA A 162 -5.49 -7.15 20.38
C ALA A 162 -5.01 -7.63 19.00
N GLY A 163 -4.83 -6.70 18.04
CA GLY A 163 -4.30 -7.01 16.72
C GLY A 163 -2.87 -7.51 16.75
N LEU A 164 -2.03 -6.96 17.63
CA LEU A 164 -0.66 -7.43 17.84
C LEU A 164 -0.62 -8.83 18.46
N ALA A 165 -1.45 -9.08 19.49
CA ALA A 165 -1.59 -10.41 20.08
C ALA A 165 -2.04 -11.45 19.04
N LEU A 166 -3.02 -11.09 18.21
CA LEU A 166 -3.49 -11.95 17.13
C LEU A 166 -2.41 -12.18 16.05
N SER A 167 -1.66 -11.13 15.67
CA SER A 167 -0.51 -11.27 14.77
C SER A 167 0.50 -12.28 15.34
N LEU A 168 0.87 -12.18 16.62
CA LEU A 168 1.83 -13.12 17.21
C LEU A 168 1.33 -14.57 17.24
N VAL A 169 0.05 -14.78 17.58
CA VAL A 169 -0.56 -16.11 17.68
C VAL A 169 -0.74 -16.79 16.34
N PHE A 170 -1.13 -16.05 15.30
CA PHE A 170 -1.36 -16.64 13.97
C PHE A 170 -0.14 -16.55 13.06
N GLU A 171 0.58 -15.43 13.05
CA GLU A 171 1.70 -15.24 12.13
C GLU A 171 2.86 -16.21 12.44
N SER A 172 3.15 -16.47 13.72
CA SER A 172 4.23 -17.40 14.10
C SER A 172 4.00 -18.86 13.64
N PRO A 173 2.81 -19.49 13.81
CA PRO A 173 2.57 -20.81 13.25
C PRO A 173 2.42 -20.78 11.73
N PHE A 174 1.87 -19.72 11.11
CA PHE A 174 1.78 -19.64 9.65
C PHE A 174 3.17 -19.52 8.99
N LEU A 175 4.09 -18.74 9.57
CA LEU A 175 5.49 -18.66 9.11
C LEU A 175 6.21 -19.99 9.27
N ALA A 176 5.95 -20.72 10.36
CA ALA A 176 6.50 -22.06 10.57
C ALA A 176 5.94 -23.05 9.54
N LEU A 177 4.63 -23.00 9.28
CA LEU A 177 3.95 -23.85 8.30
C LEU A 177 4.43 -23.57 6.87
N GLU A 178 4.57 -22.30 6.49
CA GLU A 178 5.13 -21.89 5.19
C GLU A 178 6.53 -22.46 5.00
N LYS A 179 7.39 -22.36 6.02
CA LYS A 179 8.74 -22.95 5.98
C LYS A 179 8.71 -24.46 5.83
N ILE A 180 7.76 -25.17 6.43
CA ILE A 180 7.65 -26.63 6.33
C ILE A 180 7.14 -27.04 4.93
N VAL A 181 6.14 -26.35 4.40
CA VAL A 181 5.54 -26.64 3.10
C VAL A 181 6.50 -26.26 1.95
N PHE A 182 7.12 -25.08 1.98
CA PHE A 182 8.00 -24.59 0.92
C PHE A 182 9.47 -25.02 1.04
N ARG A 183 9.93 -25.56 2.20
CA ARG A 183 11.26 -26.21 2.26
C ARG A 183 11.34 -27.44 1.35
N ARG A 184 10.22 -28.11 1.09
CA ARG A 184 10.19 -29.31 0.26
C ARG A 184 10.47 -29.00 -1.22
N ASP A 185 10.01 -27.85 -1.72
CA ASP A 185 10.22 -27.43 -3.13
C ASP A 185 11.65 -26.92 -3.42
N ARG A 186 12.34 -26.32 -2.43
CA ARG A 186 13.74 -25.89 -2.63
C ARG A 186 14.74 -27.05 -2.60
N ARG A 187 14.49 -28.08 -1.79
CA ARG A 187 15.39 -29.24 -1.72
C ARG A 187 15.36 -30.05 -3.02
N ASP A 188 14.18 -30.20 -3.61
CA ASP A 188 13.97 -30.93 -4.87
C ASP A 188 14.62 -30.23 -6.09
N LYS A 189 14.60 -28.88 -6.12
CA LYS A 189 15.28 -28.08 -7.16
C LYS A 189 16.80 -28.06 -7.03
N THR A 190 17.34 -28.17 -5.81
CA THR A 190 18.78 -28.25 -5.58
C THR A 190 19.32 -29.65 -5.90
N GLU A 191 18.63 -30.70 -5.45
CA GLU A 191 18.99 -32.09 -5.77
C GLU A 191 18.86 -32.37 -7.28
N SER A 192 17.82 -31.86 -7.95
CA SER A 192 17.68 -32.01 -9.41
C SER A 192 18.77 -31.27 -10.21
N ARG A 193 19.33 -30.17 -9.68
CA ARG A 193 20.43 -29.44 -10.34
C ARG A 193 21.78 -30.10 -10.14
N GLU A 194 22.04 -30.67 -8.97
CA GLU A 194 23.26 -31.46 -8.73
C GLU A 194 23.26 -32.77 -9.53
N VAL A 195 22.12 -33.46 -9.63
CA VAL A 195 22.01 -34.70 -10.44
C VAL A 195 22.15 -34.43 -11.94
N LEU A 196 21.65 -33.30 -12.46
CA LEU A 196 21.84 -32.94 -13.88
C LEU A 196 23.30 -32.61 -14.20
N GLN A 197 24.04 -32.05 -13.25
CA GLN A 197 25.45 -31.70 -13.43
C GLN A 197 26.39 -32.91 -13.30
N ASP A 198 26.01 -33.93 -12.53
CA ASP A 198 26.73 -35.23 -12.46
C ASP A 198 26.40 -36.18 -13.63
N THR A 199 25.32 -35.91 -14.39
CA THR A 199 24.88 -36.76 -15.52
C THR A 199 25.42 -36.29 -16.88
N GLU A 200 26.11 -35.15 -16.98
CA GLU A 200 26.83 -34.76 -18.20
C GLU A 200 28.16 -35.51 -18.29
N PRO A 201 28.32 -36.53 -19.16
CA PRO A 201 29.64 -37.11 -19.41
C PRO A 201 30.53 -36.04 -20.07
N GLU A 202 31.80 -35.98 -19.65
CA GLU A 202 32.87 -35.24 -20.33
C GLU A 202 33.03 -35.76 -21.77
N ILE A 203 32.17 -35.31 -22.68
CA ILE A 203 32.36 -35.47 -24.11
C ILE A 203 32.91 -34.14 -24.58
N GLY A 204 34.23 -34.12 -24.77
CA GLY A 204 34.94 -33.01 -25.38
C GLY A 204 34.37 -32.71 -26.76
N VAL A 205 33.51 -31.71 -26.84
CA VAL A 205 33.08 -31.08 -28.09
C VAL A 205 33.59 -29.65 -28.05
N ASN A 206 34.74 -29.48 -28.70
CA ASN A 206 35.35 -28.20 -28.98
C ASN A 206 34.37 -27.38 -29.85
N ASN A 207 33.93 -26.22 -29.34
CA ASN A 207 33.07 -25.30 -30.09
C ASN A 207 33.83 -23.99 -30.31
N ASP A 208 34.81 -24.07 -31.21
CA ASP A 208 35.40 -22.91 -31.89
C ASP A 208 34.30 -22.20 -32.68
N GLY A 209 33.85 -21.04 -32.21
CA GLY A 209 32.79 -20.32 -32.91
C GLY A 209 32.12 -19.15 -32.20
N TYR A 210 32.87 -18.25 -31.54
CA TYR A 210 32.40 -16.86 -31.42
C TYR A 210 33.59 -15.89 -31.41
N ILE A 211 33.61 -15.06 -32.45
CA ILE A 211 34.67 -14.15 -32.86
C ILE A 211 34.95 -13.08 -31.78
N PRO A 212 36.19 -12.96 -31.28
CA PRO A 212 36.65 -11.77 -30.59
C PRO A 212 37.49 -10.94 -31.56
N ASP A 213 37.14 -9.67 -31.75
CA ASP A 213 38.15 -8.69 -32.17
C ASP A 213 37.76 -7.26 -31.75
N LYS A 214 38.50 -6.81 -30.73
CA LYS A 214 39.09 -5.47 -30.58
C LYS A 214 38.16 -4.27 -30.48
N LEU A 215 38.14 -3.69 -29.28
CA LEU A 215 38.79 -2.39 -29.04
C LEU A 215 39.23 -2.34 -27.55
N GLU A 216 40.36 -2.98 -27.27
CA GLU A 216 41.27 -2.50 -26.23
C GLU A 216 41.93 -1.19 -26.69
N ALA A 217 42.34 -0.39 -25.70
CA ALA A 217 43.41 0.60 -25.77
C ALA A 217 43.13 1.94 -26.47
N ILE A 218 42.58 2.88 -25.70
CA ILE A 218 43.19 4.22 -25.53
C ILE A 218 43.28 4.43 -24.02
N ASP A 219 44.36 3.93 -23.42
CA ASP A 219 45.55 4.70 -23.04
C ASP A 219 45.40 5.29 -21.64
N GLY A 220 46.13 4.69 -20.70
CA GLY A 220 46.35 5.26 -19.38
C GLY A 220 47.45 6.29 -19.45
N LYS A 221 47.21 7.48 -18.87
CA LYS A 221 48.28 8.35 -18.39
C LYS A 221 47.75 9.37 -17.39
N VAL A 222 48.35 9.31 -16.19
CA VAL A 222 48.37 10.29 -15.09
C VAL A 222 47.10 10.38 -14.24
#